data_AF-C7J771-F1
#
_entry.id   AF-C7J771-F1
#
_cell.length_a   1.000
_cell.length_b   1.000
_cell.length_c   1.000
_cell.angle_alpha   90.00
_cell.angle_beta   90.00
_cell.angle_gamma   90.00
#
_symmetry.space_group_name_H-M   'P 1'
#
loop_
_entity.id
_entity.type
_entity.pdbx_description
1 polymer ?
#
loop_
_entity_poly.entity_id
_entity_poly.type
_entity_poly.pdbx_seq_one_letter_code
_entity_poly.pdbx_strand_id
1 'polypeptide(L)'
;QIYIQYDLDKSNAELALDYGFTESNSSRDAYTLTLEISESDPFYDDKLDIAELNGMGETAYFDIVLGESLPPQMLPYLRLLCLGGTDAFLLEALFRNAVWGHLELPVSQDNEEAICQVIRNACKSALGAYHTTIEEDEELLGSENLQPRLQIAVEVRAGEKKVLQQIDDIFKQREEELDGLEYYQERRLKDIGLVGDNGEIIFWES
;
A
#
# COMPACT_ATOMS: atom_id res chain seq x y z
N GLN A 1 3.19 40.04 -14.42
CA GLN A 1 3.25 39.61 -13.01
C GLN A 1 4.38 38.59 -12.90
N ILE A 2 5.15 38.59 -11.80
CA ILE A 2 6.23 37.64 -11.56
C ILE A 2 5.74 36.68 -10.45
N TYR A 3 5.84 35.37 -10.70
CA TYR A 3 5.43 34.31 -9.79
C TYR A 3 6.62 33.40 -9.43
N ILE A 4 6.48 32.63 -8.36
CA ILE A 4 7.46 31.63 -7.89
C ILE A 4 6.76 30.30 -7.62
N GLN A 5 7.50 29.18 -7.68
CA GLN A 5 7.00 27.86 -7.29
C GLN A 5 7.00 27.75 -5.77
N TYR A 6 5.87 27.36 -5.18
CA TYR A 6 5.70 27.29 -3.73
C TYR A 6 6.30 26.00 -3.21
N ASP A 7 5.81 24.87 -3.72
CA ASP A 7 6.30 23.54 -3.40
C ASP A 7 5.86 22.56 -4.51
N LEU A 8 6.75 21.70 -4.99
CA LEU A 8 6.42 20.68 -6.01
C LEU A 8 5.93 19.38 -5.39
N ASP A 9 6.19 19.15 -4.11
CA ASP A 9 5.91 17.88 -3.44
C ASP A 9 4.56 17.91 -2.72
N LYS A 10 3.98 19.11 -2.50
CA LYS A 10 2.67 19.26 -1.86
C LYS A 10 1.51 18.76 -2.71
N SER A 11 0.58 18.08 -2.08
CA SER A 11 -0.72 17.70 -2.63
C SER A 11 -1.71 18.86 -2.68
N ASN A 12 -2.80 18.69 -3.42
CA ASN A 12 -3.92 19.64 -3.46
C ASN A 12 -4.58 19.82 -2.08
N ALA A 13 -4.60 18.78 -1.24
CA ALA A 13 -5.10 18.88 0.12
C ALA A 13 -4.23 19.83 0.98
N GLU A 14 -2.91 19.73 0.86
CA GLU A 14 -1.97 20.61 1.57
C GLU A 14 -1.99 22.04 1.03
N LEU A 15 -2.03 22.22 -0.29
CA LEU A 15 -2.16 23.55 -0.90
C LEU A 15 -3.46 24.25 -0.46
N ALA A 16 -4.56 23.51 -0.40
CA ALA A 16 -5.84 24.02 0.07
C ALA A 16 -5.76 24.45 1.54
N LEU A 17 -5.10 23.67 2.39
CA LEU A 17 -4.96 23.95 3.82
C LEU A 17 -4.03 25.13 4.09
N ASP A 18 -2.86 25.15 3.46
CA ASP A 18 -1.79 26.10 3.75
C ASP A 18 -2.01 27.46 3.09
N TYR A 19 -2.56 27.46 1.86
CA TYR A 19 -2.61 28.65 1.02
C TYR A 19 -4.01 29.02 0.54
N GLY A 20 -5.00 28.14 0.70
CA GLY A 20 -6.38 28.41 0.29
C GLY A 20 -6.57 28.42 -1.23
N PHE A 21 -5.79 27.62 -1.96
CA PHE A 21 -5.98 27.36 -3.38
C PHE A 21 -5.55 25.93 -3.73
N THR A 22 -5.96 25.47 -4.91
CA THR A 22 -5.61 24.16 -5.49
C THR A 22 -5.10 24.35 -6.91
N GLU A 23 -4.41 23.33 -7.44
CA GLU A 23 -3.96 23.29 -8.82
C GLU A 23 -4.81 22.29 -9.60
N SER A 24 -5.21 22.63 -10.83
CA SER A 24 -5.97 21.74 -11.71
C SER A 24 -5.17 20.54 -12.26
N ASN A 25 -3.92 20.39 -11.81
CA ASN A 25 -3.04 19.31 -12.22
C ASN A 25 -3.35 18.05 -11.41
N SER A 26 -3.74 16.98 -12.09
CA SER A 26 -4.07 15.70 -11.47
C SER A 26 -2.90 15.05 -10.74
N SER A 27 -1.65 15.44 -11.03
CA SER A 27 -0.46 14.94 -10.29
C SER A 27 -0.35 15.50 -8.86
N ARG A 28 -1.26 16.39 -8.45
CA ARG A 28 -1.36 16.93 -7.09
C ARG A 28 -2.45 16.23 -6.29
N ASP A 29 -3.27 15.41 -6.94
CA ASP A 29 -4.31 14.64 -6.26
C ASP A 29 -3.64 13.47 -5.54
N ALA A 30 -3.76 13.45 -4.22
CA ALA A 30 -3.15 12.44 -3.38
C ALA A 30 -4.10 12.03 -2.25
N TYR A 31 -3.88 10.84 -1.71
CA TYR A 31 -4.58 10.32 -0.53
C TYR A 31 -3.59 9.65 0.40
N THR A 32 -3.56 10.07 1.66
CA THR A 32 -2.70 9.47 2.68
C THR A 32 -3.41 8.27 3.33
N LEU A 33 -2.92 7.06 3.06
CA LEU A 33 -3.38 5.86 3.74
C LEU A 33 -2.65 5.71 5.08
N THR A 34 -3.41 5.54 6.17
CA THR A 34 -2.86 5.26 7.50
C THR A 34 -3.03 3.78 7.81
N LEU A 35 -1.93 3.10 8.13
CA LEU A 35 -1.87 1.69 8.46
C LEU A 35 -1.29 1.52 9.86
N GLU A 36 -1.92 0.67 10.68
CA GLU A 36 -1.58 0.53 12.09
C GLU A 36 -1.54 -0.94 12.51
N ILE A 37 -0.53 -1.31 13.30
CA ILE A 37 -0.46 -2.62 13.94
C ILE A 37 -1.41 -2.61 15.14
N SER A 38 -2.46 -3.42 15.09
CA SER A 38 -3.44 -3.44 16.18
C SER A 38 -2.85 -4.00 17.47
N GLU A 39 -2.99 -3.28 18.60
CA GLU A 39 -2.66 -3.80 19.95
C GLU A 39 -3.41 -5.08 20.31
N SER A 40 -4.53 -5.37 19.63
CA SER A 40 -5.31 -6.60 19.82
C SER A 40 -4.77 -7.81 19.05
N ASP A 41 -3.76 -7.60 18.20
CA ASP A 41 -3.11 -8.67 17.43
C ASP A 41 -2.32 -9.60 18.36
N PRO A 42 -2.53 -10.92 18.31
CA PRO A 42 -1.76 -11.87 19.11
C PRO A 42 -0.24 -11.80 18.90
N PHE A 43 0.19 -11.25 17.76
CA PHE A 43 1.59 -11.10 17.37
C PHE A 43 2.06 -9.63 17.41
N TYR A 44 1.36 -8.77 18.15
CA TYR A 44 1.63 -7.32 18.21
C TYR A 44 3.12 -7.00 18.46
N ASP A 45 3.71 -7.54 19.53
CA ASP A 45 5.08 -7.23 19.92
C ASP A 45 6.10 -7.65 18.84
N ASP A 46 5.93 -8.84 18.24
CA ASP A 46 6.82 -9.35 17.19
C ASP A 46 6.69 -8.52 15.90
N LYS A 47 5.47 -8.13 15.52
CA LYS A 47 5.22 -7.29 14.35
C LYS A 47 5.79 -5.89 14.54
N LEU A 48 5.57 -5.29 15.72
CA LEU A 48 6.07 -3.95 16.03
C LEU A 48 7.60 -3.93 16.00
N ASP A 49 8.25 -4.92 16.60
CA ASP A 49 9.71 -5.03 16.58
C ASP A 49 10.26 -5.17 15.15
N ILE A 50 9.62 -5.98 14.29
CA ILE A 50 10.00 -6.09 12.87
C ILE A 50 9.79 -4.76 12.14
N ALA A 51 8.69 -4.04 12.39
CA ALA A 51 8.44 -2.73 11.78
C ALA A 51 9.52 -1.72 12.19
N GLU A 52 9.81 -1.60 13.48
CA GLU A 52 10.82 -0.67 14.02
C GLU A 52 12.23 -0.95 13.49
N LEU A 53 12.62 -2.22 13.39
CA LEU A 53 13.91 -2.63 12.83
C LEU A 53 14.08 -2.22 11.36
N ASN A 54 12.97 -1.99 10.64
CA ASN A 54 12.97 -1.59 9.23
C ASN A 54 12.58 -0.11 9.03
N GLY A 55 12.63 0.70 10.10
CA GLY A 55 12.41 2.14 10.03
C GLY A 55 10.94 2.55 9.95
N MET A 56 10.03 1.62 10.24
CA MET A 56 8.60 1.91 10.40
C MET A 56 8.24 2.06 11.87
N GLY A 57 7.07 2.61 12.16
CA GLY A 57 6.48 2.62 13.49
C GLY A 57 5.31 1.65 13.60
N GLU A 58 4.64 1.69 14.74
CA GLU A 58 3.32 1.08 14.94
C GLU A 58 2.26 1.60 13.96
N THR A 59 2.31 2.90 13.70
CA THR A 59 1.50 3.59 12.69
C THR A 59 2.40 4.07 11.57
N ALA A 60 2.01 3.77 10.33
CA ALA A 60 2.69 4.19 9.12
C ALA A 60 1.72 4.96 8.20
N TYR A 61 2.23 6.03 7.59
CA TYR A 61 1.48 6.90 6.68
C TYR A 61 2.07 6.74 5.27
N PHE A 62 1.21 6.48 4.30
CA PHE A 62 1.58 6.29 2.91
C PHE A 62 0.82 7.25 2.01
N ASP A 63 1.53 8.23 1.46
CA ASP A 63 0.96 9.16 0.47
C ASP A 63 0.90 8.48 -0.90
N ILE A 64 -0.32 8.37 -1.43
CA ILE A 64 -0.57 7.75 -2.73
C ILE A 64 -1.01 8.85 -3.68
N VAL A 65 -0.23 9.06 -4.74
CA VAL A 65 -0.49 10.10 -5.75
C VAL A 65 -1.21 9.49 -6.95
N LEU A 66 -2.16 10.23 -7.52
CA LEU A 66 -2.88 9.81 -8.71
C LEU A 66 -1.92 9.63 -9.91
N GLY A 67 -2.00 8.48 -10.56
CA GLY A 67 -1.15 8.10 -11.69
C GLY A 67 0.23 7.53 -11.32
N GLU A 68 0.59 7.50 -10.03
CA GLU A 68 1.86 6.95 -9.56
C GLU A 68 1.72 5.52 -9.00
N SER A 69 2.84 4.79 -8.93
CA SER A 69 2.90 3.48 -8.29
C SER A 69 2.78 3.61 -6.77
N LEU A 70 2.26 2.57 -6.11
CA LEU A 70 2.21 2.52 -4.64
C LEU A 70 3.60 2.72 -4.01
N PRO A 71 3.68 3.39 -2.85
CA PRO A 71 4.94 3.53 -2.12
C PRO A 71 5.59 2.16 -1.85
N PRO A 72 6.91 2.00 -2.04
CA PRO A 72 7.56 0.70 -2.04
C PRO A 72 7.44 -0.05 -0.71
N GLN A 73 7.34 0.68 0.40
CA GLN A 73 7.25 0.08 1.73
C GLN A 73 5.80 -0.24 2.16
N MET A 74 4.79 0.17 1.38
CA MET A 74 3.38 -0.06 1.70
C MET A 74 3.02 -1.54 1.65
N LEU A 75 3.44 -2.27 0.61
CA LEU A 75 3.14 -3.69 0.45
C LEU A 75 3.81 -4.58 1.52
N PRO A 76 5.10 -4.44 1.82
CA PRO A 76 5.73 -5.16 2.94
C PRO A 76 5.02 -4.92 4.27
N TYR A 77 4.64 -3.67 4.53
CA TYR A 77 3.93 -3.32 5.76
C TYR A 77 2.53 -3.96 5.83
N LEU A 78 1.77 -3.93 4.73
CA LEU A 78 0.47 -4.62 4.66
C LEU A 78 0.61 -6.14 4.87
N ARG A 79 1.64 -6.75 4.29
CA ARG A 79 1.93 -8.18 4.49
C ARG A 79 2.23 -8.50 5.94
N LEU A 80 2.98 -7.63 6.62
CA LEU A 80 3.24 -7.74 8.05
C LEU A 80 1.95 -7.64 8.87
N LEU A 81 1.07 -6.68 8.54
CA LEU A 81 -0.22 -6.53 9.22
C LEU A 81 -1.10 -7.77 9.07
N CYS A 82 -1.20 -8.31 7.87
CA CYS A 82 -1.97 -9.52 7.59
C CYS A 82 -1.23 -10.82 7.93
N LEU A 83 -0.02 -10.75 8.48
CA LEU A 83 0.77 -11.94 8.80
C LEU A 83 0.17 -12.66 10.01
N GLY A 84 -0.06 -13.96 9.89
CA GLY A 84 -0.67 -14.75 10.96
C GLY A 84 -0.94 -16.18 10.52
N GLY A 85 -1.63 -16.94 11.36
CA GLY A 85 -2.05 -18.31 11.04
C GLY A 85 -0.88 -19.20 10.61
N THR A 86 -0.95 -19.71 9.38
CA THR A 86 0.06 -20.59 8.77
C THR A 86 1.39 -19.90 8.48
N ASP A 87 1.41 -18.57 8.35
CA ASP A 87 2.62 -17.79 8.04
C ASP A 87 3.28 -17.19 9.29
N ALA A 88 2.69 -17.40 10.48
CA ALA A 88 3.21 -16.87 11.74
C ALA A 88 4.63 -17.35 12.08
N PHE A 89 5.10 -18.45 11.48
CA PHE A 89 6.48 -18.91 11.65
C PHE A 89 7.52 -17.87 11.18
N LEU A 90 7.15 -16.96 10.26
CA LEU A 90 8.03 -15.88 9.82
C LEU A 90 8.28 -14.84 10.92
N LEU A 91 7.49 -14.82 11.98
CA LEU A 91 7.68 -13.94 13.14
C LEU A 91 8.68 -14.52 14.15
N GLU A 92 9.09 -15.78 13.99
CA GLU A 92 10.04 -16.39 14.92
C GLU A 92 11.41 -15.72 14.88
N ALA A 93 12.11 -15.73 16.02
CA ALA A 93 13.42 -15.09 16.19
C ALA A 93 14.47 -15.52 15.15
N LEU A 94 14.35 -16.71 14.57
CA LEU A 94 15.22 -17.20 13.50
C LEU A 94 15.17 -16.30 12.26
N PHE A 95 14.00 -15.76 11.95
CA PHE A 95 13.77 -14.96 10.74
C PHE A 95 13.89 -13.45 11.01
N ARG A 96 13.94 -13.00 12.26
CA ARG A 96 13.88 -11.58 12.67
C ARG A 96 14.62 -10.58 11.78
N ASN A 97 15.85 -10.91 11.36
CA ASN A 97 16.68 -10.03 10.51
C ASN A 97 16.44 -10.17 9.00
N ALA A 98 15.67 -11.17 8.58
CA ALA A 98 15.38 -11.52 7.19
C ALA A 98 13.89 -11.40 6.83
N VAL A 99 12.99 -11.30 7.82
CA VAL A 99 11.53 -11.27 7.60
C VAL A 99 11.17 -10.20 6.58
N TRP A 100 11.72 -8.99 6.73
CA TRP A 100 11.40 -7.88 5.84
C TRP A 100 11.70 -8.18 4.37
N GLY A 101 12.86 -8.78 4.09
CA GLY A 101 13.20 -9.22 2.73
C GLY A 101 12.26 -10.30 2.19
N HIS A 102 11.67 -11.12 3.07
CA HIS A 102 10.61 -12.05 2.67
C HIS A 102 9.27 -11.34 2.42
N LEU A 103 8.97 -10.27 3.16
CA LEU A 103 7.78 -9.42 3.00
C LEU A 103 7.86 -8.49 1.78
N GLU A 104 9.04 -8.25 1.21
CA GLU A 104 9.16 -7.54 -0.08
C GLU A 104 8.53 -8.34 -1.24
N LEU A 105 8.42 -9.66 -1.08
CA LEU A 105 7.78 -10.56 -2.04
C LEU A 105 6.50 -11.17 -1.46
N PRO A 106 5.61 -11.74 -2.29
CA PRO A 106 4.39 -12.39 -1.80
C PRO A 106 4.67 -13.51 -0.79
N VAL A 107 3.96 -13.53 0.33
CA VAL A 107 4.18 -14.50 1.42
C VAL A 107 3.43 -15.80 1.13
N SER A 108 2.11 -15.72 1.10
CA SER A 108 1.18 -16.80 0.80
C SER A 108 -0.04 -16.25 0.06
N GLN A 109 -0.80 -17.14 -0.60
CA GLN A 109 -2.04 -16.76 -1.27
C GLN A 109 -3.06 -16.20 -0.26
N ASP A 110 -3.22 -16.84 0.90
CA ASP A 110 -4.13 -16.40 1.96
C ASP A 110 -3.76 -14.99 2.49
N ASN A 111 -2.47 -14.72 2.67
CA ASN A 111 -1.99 -13.41 3.12
C ASN A 111 -2.27 -12.32 2.08
N GLU A 112 -1.95 -12.58 0.79
CA GLU A 112 -2.19 -11.61 -0.28
C GLU A 112 -3.69 -11.38 -0.55
N GLU A 113 -4.51 -12.43 -0.45
CA GLU A 113 -5.97 -12.31 -0.55
C GLU A 113 -6.52 -11.46 0.60
N ALA A 114 -6.07 -11.69 1.84
CA ALA A 114 -6.49 -10.91 2.99
C ALA A 114 -6.15 -9.41 2.83
N ILE A 115 -4.96 -9.09 2.33
CA ILE A 115 -4.56 -7.70 2.04
C ILE A 115 -5.50 -7.07 1.01
N CYS A 116 -5.75 -7.77 -0.11
CA CYS A 116 -6.62 -7.27 -1.17
C CYS A 116 -8.03 -7.00 -0.61
N GLN A 117 -8.60 -7.94 0.14
CA GLN A 117 -9.92 -7.77 0.74
C GLN A 117 -9.98 -6.59 1.71
N VAL A 118 -8.98 -6.45 2.60
CA VAL A 118 -8.94 -5.36 3.58
C VAL A 118 -8.86 -3.99 2.90
N ILE A 119 -7.92 -3.81 1.98
CA ILE A 119 -7.74 -2.52 1.28
C ILE A 119 -8.97 -2.18 0.44
N ARG A 120 -9.49 -3.13 -0.35
CA ARG A 120 -10.66 -2.89 -1.19
C ARG A 120 -11.90 -2.55 -0.37
N ASN A 121 -12.09 -3.21 0.77
CA ASN A 121 -13.19 -2.88 1.68
C ASN A 121 -13.02 -1.48 2.28
N ALA A 122 -11.80 -1.11 2.68
CA ALA A 122 -11.49 0.22 3.18
C ALA A 122 -11.75 1.30 2.13
N CYS A 123 -11.30 1.10 0.88
CA CYS A 123 -11.56 2.00 -0.25
C CYS A 123 -13.06 2.15 -0.51
N LYS A 124 -13.82 1.05 -0.57
CA LYS A 124 -15.29 1.09 -0.75
C LYS A 124 -16.00 1.83 0.38
N SER A 125 -15.59 1.60 1.63
CA SER A 125 -16.13 2.30 2.79
C SER A 125 -15.80 3.80 2.76
N ALA A 126 -14.57 4.17 2.40
CA ALA A 126 -14.16 5.56 2.28
C ALA A 126 -14.91 6.28 1.14
N LEU A 127 -15.00 5.66 -0.04
CA LEU A 127 -15.77 6.17 -1.18
C LEU A 127 -17.26 6.33 -0.83
N GLY A 128 -17.84 5.38 -0.11
CA GLY A 128 -19.23 5.44 0.34
C GLY A 128 -19.53 6.52 1.40
N ALA A 129 -18.50 7.11 2.01
CA ALA A 129 -18.65 8.20 2.98
C ALA A 129 -18.81 9.58 2.31
N TYR A 130 -18.47 9.71 1.02
CA TYR A 130 -18.69 10.94 0.27
C TYR A 130 -20.16 11.09 -0.12
N HIS A 131 -20.66 12.33 -0.07
CA HIS A 131 -22.05 12.66 -0.38
C HIS A 131 -22.30 12.87 -1.88
N THR A 132 -21.25 12.96 -2.71
CA THR A 132 -21.31 13.16 -4.16
C THR A 132 -20.46 12.13 -4.89
N THR A 133 -20.79 11.84 -6.14
CA THR A 133 -19.98 10.98 -7.03
C THR A 133 -18.88 11.76 -7.73
N ILE A 134 -17.96 11.07 -8.42
CA ILE A 134 -16.88 11.73 -9.18
C ILE A 134 -17.49 12.53 -10.34
N GLU A 135 -18.46 11.95 -11.02
CA GLU A 135 -19.14 12.54 -12.18
C GLU A 135 -19.88 13.83 -11.80
N GLU A 136 -20.59 13.83 -10.66
CA GLU A 136 -21.27 15.02 -10.14
C GLU A 136 -20.28 16.16 -9.84
N ASP A 137 -19.11 15.80 -9.30
CA ASP A 137 -18.08 16.79 -8.99
C ASP A 137 -17.43 17.36 -10.26
N GLU A 138 -17.17 16.52 -11.26
CA GLU A 138 -16.64 16.98 -12.54
C GLU A 138 -17.64 17.88 -13.29
N GLU A 139 -18.93 17.57 -13.24
CA GLU A 139 -19.98 18.43 -13.79
C GLU A 139 -20.05 19.77 -13.06
N LEU A 140 -19.95 19.75 -11.72
CA LEU A 140 -19.91 20.97 -10.91
C LEU A 140 -18.71 21.84 -11.27
N LEU A 141 -17.51 21.26 -11.42
CA LEU A 141 -16.30 21.98 -11.81
C LEU A 141 -16.39 22.60 -13.22
N GLY A 142 -17.22 22.02 -14.10
CA GLY A 142 -17.52 22.57 -15.42
C GLY A 142 -18.43 23.81 -15.41
N SER A 143 -19.02 24.17 -14.27
CA SER A 143 -19.98 25.28 -14.15
C SER A 143 -19.29 26.65 -13.96
N GLU A 144 -19.66 27.66 -14.75
CA GLU A 144 -18.95 28.95 -14.83
C GLU A 144 -19.05 29.91 -13.62
N ASN A 145 -19.58 29.52 -12.44
CA ASN A 145 -19.75 30.44 -11.31
C ASN A 145 -19.63 29.80 -9.91
N LEU A 146 -18.64 28.93 -9.70
CA LEU A 146 -18.37 28.38 -8.37
C LEU A 146 -17.74 29.42 -7.44
N GLN A 147 -18.18 29.41 -6.17
CA GLN A 147 -17.49 30.18 -5.14
C GLN A 147 -16.09 29.58 -4.90
N PRO A 148 -15.03 30.38 -4.64
CA PRO A 148 -13.66 29.85 -4.54
C PRO A 148 -13.49 28.72 -3.52
N ARG A 149 -14.13 28.82 -2.36
CA ARG A 149 -14.07 27.76 -1.33
C ARG A 149 -14.81 26.50 -1.73
N LEU A 150 -15.91 26.65 -2.48
CA LEU A 150 -16.66 25.51 -3.00
C LEU A 150 -15.85 24.81 -4.09
N GLN A 151 -15.22 25.57 -4.98
CA GLN A 151 -14.32 25.04 -6.00
C GLN A 151 -13.21 24.20 -5.38
N ILE A 152 -12.47 24.75 -4.40
CA ILE A 152 -11.41 24.02 -3.69
C ILE A 152 -11.94 22.72 -3.07
N ALA A 153 -13.09 22.78 -2.38
CA ALA A 153 -13.69 21.59 -1.76
C ALA A 153 -14.07 20.52 -2.78
N VAL A 154 -14.57 20.92 -3.96
CA VAL A 154 -14.93 20.01 -5.05
C VAL A 154 -13.68 19.42 -5.70
N GLU A 155 -12.64 20.24 -5.94
CA GLU A 155 -11.37 19.77 -6.52
C GLU A 155 -10.68 18.75 -5.61
N VAL A 156 -10.52 19.04 -4.31
CA VAL A 156 -9.88 18.13 -3.36
C VAL A 156 -10.64 16.81 -3.25
N ARG A 157 -11.97 16.85 -3.02
CA ARG A 157 -12.75 15.63 -2.84
C ARG A 157 -12.86 14.79 -4.11
N ALA A 158 -12.84 15.42 -5.29
CA ALA A 158 -12.82 14.71 -6.56
C ALA A 158 -11.47 14.01 -6.77
N GLY A 159 -10.36 14.69 -6.45
CA GLY A 159 -9.01 14.13 -6.46
C GLY A 159 -8.88 12.92 -5.52
N GLU A 160 -9.29 13.07 -4.27
CA GLU A 160 -9.27 11.99 -3.27
C GLU A 160 -10.07 10.76 -3.73
N LYS A 161 -11.28 10.95 -4.28
CA LYS A 161 -12.10 9.85 -4.81
C LYS A 161 -11.41 9.14 -5.99
N LYS A 162 -10.75 9.89 -6.88
CA LYS A 162 -9.99 9.30 -8.00
C LYS A 162 -8.82 8.46 -7.50
N VAL A 163 -8.08 8.95 -6.50
CA VAL A 163 -6.98 8.19 -5.88
C VAL A 163 -7.51 6.94 -5.18
N LEU A 164 -8.61 7.04 -4.42
CA LEU A 164 -9.24 5.89 -3.77
C LEU A 164 -9.71 4.83 -4.78
N GLN A 165 -10.25 5.25 -5.92
CA GLN A 165 -10.65 4.34 -7.00
C GLN A 165 -9.41 3.67 -7.63
N GLN A 166 -8.34 4.41 -7.89
CA GLN A 166 -7.07 3.86 -8.36
C GLN A 166 -6.53 2.79 -7.39
N ILE A 167 -6.60 3.03 -6.08
CA ILE A 167 -6.16 2.05 -5.08
C ILE A 167 -7.04 0.79 -5.15
N ASP A 168 -8.38 0.90 -5.19
CA ASP A 168 -9.25 -0.28 -5.33
C ASP A 168 -8.94 -1.06 -6.62
N ASP A 169 -8.69 -0.36 -7.73
CA ASP A 169 -8.39 -0.98 -9.03
C ASP A 169 -7.05 -1.72 -9.01
N ILE A 170 -6.01 -1.14 -8.39
CA ILE A 170 -4.70 -1.81 -8.22
C ILE A 170 -4.86 -3.11 -7.43
N PHE A 171 -5.58 -3.08 -6.29
CA PHE A 171 -5.76 -4.27 -5.47
C PHE A 171 -6.75 -5.26 -6.06
N LYS A 172 -7.70 -4.80 -6.89
CA LYS A 172 -8.57 -5.69 -7.68
C LYS A 172 -7.77 -6.44 -8.74
N GLN A 173 -6.90 -5.76 -9.47
CA GLN A 173 -6.02 -6.42 -10.44
C GLN A 173 -5.10 -7.43 -9.73
N ARG A 174 -4.55 -7.06 -8.57
CA ARG A 174 -3.74 -7.96 -7.76
C ARG A 174 -4.51 -9.23 -7.33
N GLU A 175 -5.78 -9.09 -6.96
CA GLU A 175 -6.67 -10.21 -6.61
C GLU A 175 -6.88 -11.17 -7.80
N GLU A 176 -6.98 -10.64 -9.01
CA GLU A 176 -7.09 -11.45 -10.24
C GLU A 176 -5.77 -12.18 -10.60
N GLU A 177 -4.63 -11.68 -10.13
CA GLU A 177 -3.30 -12.21 -10.40
C GLU A 177 -2.76 -13.17 -9.32
N LEU A 178 -3.53 -13.46 -8.26
CA LEU A 178 -3.09 -14.27 -7.11
C LEU A 178 -2.55 -15.65 -7.50
N ASP A 179 -3.18 -16.35 -8.43
CA ASP A 179 -2.73 -17.69 -8.86
C ASP A 179 -1.42 -17.65 -9.67
N GLY A 180 -1.01 -16.48 -10.16
CA GLY A 180 0.21 -16.29 -10.94
C GLY A 180 1.42 -15.86 -10.11
N LEU A 181 1.24 -15.59 -8.81
CA LEU A 181 2.30 -15.14 -7.94
C LEU A 181 3.13 -16.31 -7.41
N GLU A 182 4.44 -16.12 -7.35
CA GLU A 182 5.34 -17.05 -6.68
C GLU A 182 5.43 -16.71 -5.20
N TYR A 183 5.03 -17.65 -4.33
CA TYR A 183 4.98 -17.47 -2.88
C TYR A 183 6.22 -17.97 -2.14
N TYR A 184 6.31 -17.69 -0.84
CA TYR A 184 7.49 -18.02 -0.02
C TYR A 184 7.90 -19.49 -0.11
N GLN A 185 6.94 -20.41 -0.02
CA GLN A 185 7.23 -21.85 -0.08
C GLN A 185 7.80 -22.26 -1.44
N GLU A 186 7.26 -21.73 -2.54
CA GLU A 186 7.73 -22.04 -3.89
C GLU A 186 9.15 -21.53 -4.12
N ARG A 187 9.43 -20.29 -3.71
CA ARG A 187 10.78 -19.70 -3.78
C ARG A 187 11.79 -20.57 -3.03
N ARG A 188 11.44 -21.01 -1.82
CA ARG A 188 12.30 -21.85 -0.98
C ARG A 188 12.58 -23.21 -1.62
N LEU A 189 11.63 -23.78 -2.36
CA LEU A 189 11.82 -25.08 -3.04
C LEU A 189 12.73 -24.97 -4.27
N LYS A 190 12.83 -23.80 -4.92
CA LYS A 190 13.72 -23.61 -6.09
C LYS A 190 15.20 -23.74 -5.75
N ASP A 191 15.58 -23.36 -4.53
CA ASP A 191 16.97 -23.43 -4.05
C ASP A 191 17.41 -24.86 -3.65
N ILE A 192 16.54 -25.87 -3.80
CA ILE A 192 16.84 -27.25 -3.36
C ILE A 192 17.91 -27.93 -4.23
N GLY A 193 18.18 -27.43 -5.44
CA GLY A 193 19.23 -28.00 -6.29
C GLY A 193 18.97 -29.48 -6.64
N LEU A 194 17.71 -29.85 -6.91
CA LEU A 194 17.28 -31.23 -7.21
C LEU A 194 18.04 -31.88 -8.39
N VAL A 195 18.63 -31.07 -9.27
CA VAL A 195 19.53 -31.51 -10.35
C VAL A 195 20.96 -31.05 -10.01
N GLY A 196 21.50 -31.56 -8.90
CA GLY A 196 22.91 -31.42 -8.56
C GLY A 196 23.77 -32.48 -9.27
N ASP A 197 25.09 -32.35 -9.17
CA ASP A 197 26.00 -33.41 -9.61
C ASP A 197 25.66 -34.72 -8.88
N ASN A 198 25.79 -35.87 -9.56
CA ASN A 198 25.70 -37.18 -8.91
C ASN A 198 26.66 -37.16 -7.72
N GLY A 199 26.13 -37.06 -6.49
CA GLY A 199 26.91 -37.13 -5.28
C GLY A 199 27.65 -38.46 -5.29
N GLU A 200 28.91 -38.44 -5.71
CA GLU A 200 29.77 -39.61 -5.73
C GLU A 200 29.72 -40.22 -4.33
N ILE A 201 29.70 -41.56 -4.28
CA ILE A 201 29.83 -42.30 -3.03
C ILE A 201 31.12 -41.80 -2.38
N ILE A 202 30.98 -41.03 -1.29
CA ILE A 202 32.11 -40.58 -0.50
C ILE A 202 32.64 -41.83 0.21
N PHE A 203 33.61 -42.51 -0.41
CA PHE A 203 34.32 -43.60 0.24
C PHE A 203 35.17 -43.00 1.35
N TRP A 204 34.69 -43.12 2.58
CA TRP A 204 35.50 -42.92 3.78
C TRP A 204 36.49 -44.07 3.91
N GLU A 205 37.57 -44.07 3.12
CA GLU A 205 38.71 -44.96 3.34
C GLU A 205 39.91 -44.19 3.89
N SER A 206 40.08 -44.36 5.22
CA SER A 206 41.28 -44.42 6.08
C SER A 206 42.45 -43.45 5.85
#